data_AF-A0A2E0S384-F1
#
_entry.id   AF-A0A2E0S384-F1
#
_cell.length_a   1.000
_cell.length_b   1.000
_cell.length_c   1.000
_cell.angle_alpha   90.00
_cell.angle_beta   90.00
_cell.angle_gamma   90.00
#
_symmetry.space_group_name_H-M   'P 1'
#
loop_
_entity.id
_entity.type
_entity.pdbx_description
1 polymer ?
#
loop_
_entity_poly.entity_id
_entity_poly.type
_entity_poly.pdbx_seq_one_letter_code
_entity_poly.pdbx_strand_id
1 'polypeptide(L)'
;MAESSRQPKNLNYFIPTGFKFMIDKIPNVNFFCQSCNLPGLSAGQFLQVTPLRDMPIAGDKVQMNELRVRFVIDEELQNWLEIYNWIKTITFPDNQEQYKQENVYSDGMLTLLTSNKNVQYVAKFTNLFPIDLTDIEMSSDVADAEVVASDATFAYTTYNIERIIEER
;
A
#
# COMPACT_ATOMS: atom_id res chain seq x y z
N MET A 1 -26.69 33.37 -18.48
CA MET A 1 -26.45 32.89 -17.10
C MET A 1 -26.39 31.38 -17.15
N ALA A 2 -25.19 30.80 -17.27
CA ALA A 2 -25.00 29.35 -17.32
C ALA A 2 -23.59 28.99 -16.83
N GLU A 3 -23.48 27.85 -16.15
CA GLU A 3 -22.24 27.11 -15.79
C GLU A 3 -21.42 27.53 -14.55
N SER A 4 -22.05 27.59 -13.37
CA SER A 4 -21.29 27.43 -12.11
C SER A 4 -21.19 25.96 -11.64
N SER A 5 -21.87 25.00 -12.29
CA SER A 5 -21.99 23.62 -11.81
C SER A 5 -20.92 22.64 -12.31
N ARG A 6 -19.95 23.11 -13.12
CA ARG A 6 -18.82 22.31 -13.62
C ARG A 6 -17.54 22.48 -12.81
N GLN A 7 -17.54 23.41 -11.85
CA GLN A 7 -16.38 23.65 -11.00
C GLN A 7 -16.34 22.61 -9.86
N PRO A 8 -15.16 22.08 -9.52
CA PRO A 8 -15.02 21.21 -8.36
C PRO A 8 -15.44 21.98 -7.10
N LYS A 9 -16.40 21.43 -6.36
CA LYS A 9 -16.96 22.06 -5.15
C LYS A 9 -15.93 22.24 -4.02
N ASN A 10 -14.85 21.47 -4.05
CA ASN A 10 -13.75 21.56 -3.10
C ASN A 10 -12.48 21.94 -3.84
N LEU A 11 -11.92 23.10 -3.48
CA LEU A 11 -10.67 23.64 -4.04
C LEU A 11 -9.44 23.19 -3.24
N ASN A 12 -9.63 22.49 -2.12
CA ASN A 12 -8.53 22.01 -1.31
C ASN A 12 -7.81 20.86 -2.03
N TYR A 13 -6.50 20.99 -2.16
CA TYR A 13 -5.63 19.95 -2.69
C TYR A 13 -5.45 18.81 -1.68
N PHE A 14 -5.19 17.61 -2.19
CA PHE A 14 -4.79 16.48 -1.37
C PHE A 14 -3.39 16.75 -0.79
N ILE A 15 -3.25 16.57 0.53
CA ILE A 15 -1.97 16.71 1.21
C ILE A 15 -1.37 15.30 1.41
N PRO A 16 -0.24 14.99 0.77
CA PRO A 16 0.33 13.64 0.80
C PRO A 16 0.91 13.24 2.17
N THR A 17 1.11 14.18 3.09
CA THR A 17 1.70 13.91 4.41
C THR A 17 0.66 13.47 5.45
N GLY A 18 -0.63 13.69 5.20
CA GLY A 18 -1.71 13.32 6.11
C GLY A 18 -2.22 11.92 5.82
N PHE A 19 -1.49 10.89 6.21
CA PHE A 19 -1.98 9.51 6.10
C PHE A 19 -1.67 8.70 7.36
N LYS A 20 -2.46 7.65 7.58
CA LYS A 20 -2.22 6.64 8.60
C LYS A 20 -2.35 5.27 7.96
N PHE A 21 -1.28 4.49 8.07
CA PHE A 21 -1.23 3.12 7.58
C PHE A 21 -1.39 2.14 8.75
N MET A 22 -2.15 1.06 8.53
CA MET A 22 -2.38 0.04 9.55
C MET A 22 -2.56 -1.33 8.89
N ILE A 23 -1.73 -2.28 9.27
CA ILE A 23 -1.92 -3.72 9.04
C ILE A 23 -1.86 -4.42 10.39
N ASP A 24 -2.82 -5.31 10.67
CA ASP A 24 -2.96 -5.95 11.99
C ASP A 24 -1.75 -6.82 12.37
N LYS A 25 -1.11 -7.47 11.38
CA LYS A 25 0.06 -8.33 11.59
C LYS A 25 1.39 -7.61 11.83
N ILE A 26 1.51 -6.33 11.48
CA ILE A 26 2.79 -5.59 11.54
C ILE A 26 2.66 -4.28 12.34
N PRO A 27 2.33 -4.37 13.64
CA PRO A 27 2.09 -3.18 14.47
C PRO A 27 3.33 -2.28 14.56
N ASN A 28 4.54 -2.83 14.56
CA ASN A 28 5.76 -2.04 14.66
C ASN A 28 6.03 -1.27 13.35
N VAL A 29 5.82 -1.90 12.20
CA VAL A 29 5.95 -1.24 10.89
C VAL A 29 4.95 -0.08 10.73
N ASN A 30 3.72 -0.24 11.24
CA ASN A 30 2.70 0.81 11.18
C ASN A 30 3.13 2.11 11.87
N PHE A 31 3.91 2.01 12.94
CA PHE A 31 4.39 3.17 13.69
C PHE A 31 5.51 3.92 12.97
N PHE A 32 6.44 3.19 12.34
CA PHE A 32 7.62 3.75 11.68
C PHE A 32 7.45 3.96 10.17
N CYS A 33 6.23 3.79 9.64
CA CYS A 33 5.91 4.03 8.24
C CYS A 33 6.11 5.51 7.86
N GLN A 34 7.01 5.79 6.92
CA GLN A 34 7.27 7.13 6.39
C GLN A 34 6.50 7.42 5.10
N SER A 35 6.37 6.43 4.24
CA SER A 35 5.67 6.60 2.96
C SER A 35 4.96 5.32 2.54
N CYS A 36 3.80 5.49 1.92
CA CYS A 36 2.98 4.40 1.42
C CYS A 36 2.36 4.87 0.11
N ASN A 37 2.33 4.00 -0.91
CA ASN A 37 1.62 4.31 -2.14
C ASN A 37 0.14 3.92 -2.03
N LEU A 38 -0.71 4.66 -2.74
CA LEU A 38 -2.02 4.12 -3.11
C LEU A 38 -1.83 3.41 -4.46
N PRO A 39 -2.09 2.10 -4.56
CA PRO A 39 -1.87 1.38 -5.80
C PRO A 39 -2.67 1.94 -6.96
N GLY A 40 -2.02 2.00 -8.13
CA GLY A 40 -2.67 2.31 -9.40
C GLY A 40 -3.42 1.10 -9.95
N LEU A 41 -4.34 1.38 -10.87
CA LEU A 41 -5.09 0.38 -11.63
C LEU A 41 -4.75 0.55 -13.11
N SER A 42 -4.49 -0.56 -13.81
CA SER A 42 -4.42 -0.59 -15.27
C SER A 42 -5.46 -1.58 -15.80
N ALA A 43 -6.26 -1.13 -16.76
CA ALA A 43 -7.18 -2.02 -17.48
C ALA A 43 -6.47 -2.57 -18.71
N GLY A 44 -6.61 -3.88 -18.96
CA GLY A 44 -6.23 -4.42 -20.26
C GLY A 44 -7.02 -3.76 -21.38
N GLN A 45 -6.48 -3.75 -22.60
CA GLN A 45 -7.20 -3.33 -23.79
C GLN A 45 -7.00 -4.34 -24.91
N PHE A 46 -8.05 -4.57 -25.69
CA PHE A 46 -7.99 -5.37 -26.91
C PHE A 46 -8.13 -4.43 -28.11
N LEU A 47 -7.34 -4.67 -29.16
CA LEU A 47 -7.46 -3.94 -30.41
C LEU A 47 -8.33 -4.75 -31.37
N GLN A 48 -9.55 -4.28 -31.62
CA GLN A 48 -10.37 -4.84 -32.68
C GLN A 48 -9.92 -4.24 -34.01
N VAL A 49 -9.33 -5.09 -34.86
CA VAL A 49 -8.94 -4.69 -36.20
C VAL A 49 -10.18 -4.39 -37.04
N THR A 50 -10.24 -3.19 -37.62
CA THR A 50 -11.23 -2.84 -38.65
C THR A 50 -10.50 -2.43 -39.92
N PRO A 51 -11.12 -2.51 -41.10
CA PRO A 51 -10.45 -2.18 -42.36
C PRO A 51 -9.86 -0.76 -42.44
N LEU A 52 -10.36 0.18 -41.61
CA LEU A 52 -9.93 1.58 -41.63
C LEU A 52 -8.94 1.92 -40.50
N ARG A 53 -9.16 1.36 -39.30
CA ARG A 53 -8.33 1.63 -38.11
C ARG A 53 -8.63 0.62 -37.00
N ASP A 54 -7.62 0.25 -36.24
CA ASP A 54 -7.80 -0.55 -35.03
C ASP A 54 -8.51 0.25 -33.94
N MET A 55 -9.61 -0.32 -33.42
CA MET A 55 -10.42 0.28 -32.35
C MET A 55 -10.07 -0.35 -31.00
N PRO A 56 -9.67 0.43 -29.98
CA PRO A 56 -9.42 -0.11 -28.66
C PRO A 56 -10.74 -0.39 -27.93
N ILE A 57 -10.85 -1.60 -27.38
CA ILE A 57 -11.97 -2.07 -26.55
C ILE A 57 -11.41 -2.38 -25.16
N ALA A 58 -12.16 -2.02 -24.12
CA ALA A 58 -11.79 -2.31 -22.74
C ALA A 58 -11.69 -3.83 -22.49
N GLY A 59 -10.62 -4.25 -21.83
CA GLY A 59 -10.42 -5.61 -21.38
C GLY A 59 -11.20 -5.95 -20.11
N ASP A 60 -11.37 -7.24 -19.86
CA ASP A 60 -12.21 -7.78 -18.79
C ASP A 60 -11.55 -7.74 -17.40
N LYS A 61 -10.21 -7.76 -17.34
CA LYS A 61 -9.45 -7.79 -16.08
C LYS A 61 -8.72 -6.48 -15.84
N VAL A 62 -8.85 -5.97 -14.61
CA VAL A 62 -8.04 -4.87 -14.09
C VAL A 62 -6.81 -5.47 -13.42
N GLN A 63 -5.64 -5.00 -13.80
CA GLN A 63 -4.38 -5.25 -13.12
C GLN A 63 -4.21 -4.18 -12.04
N MET A 64 -4.01 -4.62 -10.80
CA MET A 64 -3.75 -3.75 -9.66
C MET A 64 -2.25 -3.75 -9.39
N ASN A 65 -1.69 -2.57 -9.17
CA ASN A 65 -0.29 -2.46 -8.79
C ASN A 65 -0.07 -2.93 -7.35
N GLU A 66 1.17 -3.23 -7.00
CA GLU A 66 1.52 -3.63 -5.63
C GLU A 66 1.49 -2.45 -4.66
N LEU A 67 1.29 -2.77 -3.38
CA LEU A 67 1.39 -1.82 -2.28
C LEU A 67 2.85 -1.80 -1.80
N ARG A 68 3.47 -0.63 -1.78
CA ARG A 68 4.83 -0.40 -1.31
C ARG A 68 4.80 0.51 -0.10
N VAL A 69 5.49 0.08 0.95
CA VAL A 69 5.57 0.77 2.22
C VAL A 69 7.04 0.98 2.57
N ARG A 70 7.43 2.23 2.75
CA ARG A 70 8.74 2.63 3.27
C ARG A 70 8.64 2.89 4.75
N PHE A 71 9.46 2.21 5.54
CA PHE A 71 9.51 2.41 6.99
C PHE A 71 10.94 2.61 7.47
N VAL A 72 11.08 3.32 8.59
CA VAL A 72 12.36 3.44 9.30
C VAL A 72 12.60 2.17 10.09
N ILE A 73 13.84 1.70 10.05
CA ILE A 73 14.28 0.54 10.82
C ILE A 73 14.59 0.98 12.25
N ASP A 74 14.15 0.18 13.21
CA ASP A 74 14.38 0.42 14.64
C ASP A 74 15.70 -0.19 15.08
N GLU A 75 16.27 0.26 16.20
CA GLU A 75 17.54 -0.22 16.75
C GLU A 75 17.51 -1.73 17.04
N GLU A 76 16.38 -2.22 17.55
CA GLU A 76 16.18 -3.65 17.85
C GLU A 76 15.76 -4.48 16.63
N LEU A 77 15.71 -3.88 15.43
CA LEU A 77 15.35 -4.51 14.16
C LEU A 77 13.97 -5.20 14.13
N GLN A 78 13.10 -4.92 15.12
CA GLN A 78 11.84 -5.65 15.32
C GLN A 78 10.91 -5.50 14.12
N ASN A 79 10.80 -4.30 13.55
CA ASN A 79 9.99 -4.03 12.37
C ASN A 79 10.43 -4.81 11.13
N TRP A 80 11.73 -4.90 10.86
CA TRP A 80 12.26 -5.68 9.74
C TRP A 80 12.09 -7.19 9.98
N LEU A 81 12.33 -7.65 11.21
CA LEU A 81 12.14 -9.05 11.61
C LEU A 81 10.68 -9.50 11.51
N GLU A 82 9.71 -8.64 11.79
CA GLU A 82 8.28 -8.94 11.60
C GLU A 82 7.96 -9.31 10.15
N ILE A 83 8.39 -8.48 9.19
CA ILE A 83 8.14 -8.73 7.76
C ILE A 83 8.93 -9.96 7.30
N TYR A 84 10.18 -10.09 7.72
CA TYR A 84 11.02 -11.25 7.42
C TYR A 84 10.39 -12.57 7.90
N ASN A 85 9.94 -12.61 9.15
CA ASN A 85 9.27 -13.78 9.72
C ASN A 85 7.96 -14.06 9.00
N TRP A 86 7.21 -13.02 8.63
CA TRP A 86 5.98 -13.19 7.85
C TRP A 86 6.27 -13.86 6.51
N ILE A 87 7.23 -13.37 5.71
CA ILE A 87 7.63 -13.96 4.42
C ILE A 87 8.06 -15.43 4.60
N LYS A 88 8.83 -15.72 5.65
CA LYS A 88 9.27 -17.09 5.97
C LYS A 88 8.09 -18.01 6.26
N THR A 89 7.13 -17.55 7.06
CA THR A 89 5.90 -18.32 7.34
C THR A 89 5.12 -18.65 6.07
N ILE A 90 5.19 -17.80 5.03
CA ILE A 90 4.53 -18.06 3.73
C ILE A 90 5.30 -19.09 2.89
N THR A 91 6.62 -18.92 2.79
CA THR A 91 7.41 -19.60 1.74
C THR A 91 8.05 -20.90 2.21
N PHE A 92 8.52 -20.94 3.45
CA PHE A 92 9.29 -22.07 3.97
C PHE A 92 8.96 -22.33 5.45
N PRO A 93 8.00 -23.22 5.73
CA PRO A 93 7.85 -23.78 7.07
C PRO A 93 8.98 -24.78 7.30
N ASP A 94 10.06 -24.34 7.96
CA ASP A 94 11.20 -25.19 8.32
C ASP A 94 10.80 -26.38 9.23
N ASN A 95 9.64 -26.27 9.91
CA ASN A 95 9.06 -27.34 10.73
C ASN A 95 7.62 -27.69 10.29
N GLN A 96 7.26 -28.98 10.30
CA GLN A 96 5.87 -29.44 10.07
C GLN A 96 4.86 -28.84 11.07
N GLU A 97 5.32 -28.39 12.24
CA GLU A 97 4.48 -27.71 13.22
C GLU A 97 4.15 -26.25 12.83
N GLN A 98 5.00 -25.58 12.03
CA GLN A 98 4.71 -24.25 11.46
C GLN A 98 3.62 -24.30 10.38
N TYR A 99 3.35 -25.49 9.81
CA TYR A 99 2.28 -25.68 8.83
C TYR A 99 0.88 -25.58 9.47
N LYS A 100 0.77 -25.63 10.80
CA LYS A 100 -0.52 -25.52 11.50
C LYS A 100 -0.99 -24.07 11.58
N GLN A 101 -1.71 -23.66 10.53
CA GLN A 101 -2.80 -22.68 10.60
C GLN A 101 -2.46 -21.28 11.12
N GLU A 102 -1.29 -20.72 10.81
CA GLU A 102 -1.22 -19.25 10.87
C GLU A 102 -1.96 -18.65 9.68
N ASN A 103 -2.83 -17.67 9.96
CA ASN A 103 -3.51 -16.91 8.92
C ASN A 103 -2.43 -16.16 8.13
N VAL A 104 -2.01 -16.70 6.99
CA VAL A 104 -0.91 -16.17 6.16
C VAL A 104 -1.21 -14.77 5.65
N TYR A 105 -2.49 -14.44 5.54
CA TYR A 105 -2.98 -13.16 5.06
C TYR A 105 -3.38 -12.25 6.22
N SER A 106 -3.20 -10.95 6.02
CA SER A 106 -3.70 -9.90 6.92
C SER A 106 -4.52 -8.91 6.13
N ASP A 107 -5.52 -8.31 6.75
CA ASP A 107 -6.16 -7.13 6.19
C ASP A 107 -5.38 -5.87 6.57
N GLY A 108 -5.61 -4.80 5.82
CA GLY A 108 -4.91 -3.53 6.00
C GLY A 108 -5.75 -2.34 5.59
N MET A 109 -5.44 -1.20 6.17
CA MET A 109 -6.15 0.06 5.94
C MET A 109 -5.17 1.20 5.77
N LEU A 110 -5.35 1.97 4.69
CA LEU A 110 -4.70 3.25 4.46
C LEU A 110 -5.74 4.35 4.62
N THR A 111 -5.61 5.11 5.69
CA THR A 111 -6.49 6.23 6.00
C THR A 111 -5.86 7.52 5.49
N LEU A 112 -6.57 8.21 4.61
CA LEU A 112 -6.19 9.52 4.11
C LEU A 112 -6.86 10.60 4.97
N LEU A 113 -6.04 11.50 5.49
CA LEU A 113 -6.43 12.60 6.36
C LEU A 113 -6.48 13.91 5.58
N THR A 114 -7.40 14.78 5.97
CA THR A 114 -7.44 16.17 5.52
C THR A 114 -6.38 17.02 6.22
N SER A 115 -6.20 18.26 5.78
CA SER A 115 -5.33 19.25 6.43
C SER A 115 -5.65 19.45 7.92
N ASN A 116 -6.91 19.25 8.31
CA ASN A 116 -7.37 19.36 9.70
C ASN A 116 -7.32 18.02 10.46
N LYS A 117 -6.59 17.01 9.95
CA LYS A 117 -6.47 15.66 10.51
C LYS A 117 -7.78 14.87 10.61
N ASN A 118 -8.84 15.30 9.95
CA ASN A 118 -10.08 14.51 9.83
C ASN A 118 -9.91 13.44 8.76
N VAL A 119 -10.45 12.25 9.01
CA VAL A 119 -10.48 11.15 8.03
C VAL A 119 -11.36 11.55 6.84
N GLN A 120 -10.80 11.47 5.64
CA GLN A 120 -11.51 11.78 4.41
C GLN A 120 -11.87 10.52 3.63
N TYR A 121 -10.87 9.69 3.41
CA TYR A 121 -10.97 8.44 2.66
C TYR A 121 -10.25 7.34 3.42
N VAL A 122 -10.76 6.11 3.30
CA VAL A 122 -10.09 4.92 3.81
C VAL A 122 -10.03 3.91 2.67
N ALA A 123 -8.82 3.54 2.29
CA ALA A 123 -8.56 2.42 1.40
C ALA A 123 -8.39 1.16 2.25
N LYS A 124 -9.32 0.21 2.13
CA LYS A 124 -9.27 -1.09 2.80
C LYS A 124 -8.74 -2.12 1.82
N PHE A 125 -7.64 -2.76 2.19
CA PHE A 125 -7.00 -3.83 1.44
C PHE A 125 -7.38 -5.18 2.04
N THR A 126 -7.67 -6.16 1.20
CA THR A 126 -8.09 -7.49 1.61
C THR A 126 -7.04 -8.53 1.27
N ASN A 127 -6.74 -9.40 2.24
CA ASN A 127 -5.77 -10.48 2.13
C ASN A 127 -4.40 -10.02 1.61
N LEU A 128 -3.76 -9.07 2.31
CA LEU A 128 -2.40 -8.68 2.01
C LEU A 128 -1.39 -9.71 2.51
N PHE A 129 -0.27 -9.77 1.80
CA PHE A 129 0.92 -10.50 2.22
C PHE A 129 2.17 -9.85 1.60
N PRO A 130 3.32 -9.87 2.30
CA PRO A 130 4.58 -9.35 1.78
C PRO A 130 5.11 -10.27 0.69
N ILE A 131 5.59 -9.67 -0.40
CA ILE A 131 6.25 -10.37 -1.51
C ILE A 131 7.75 -10.08 -1.57
N ASP A 132 8.15 -8.91 -1.08
CA ASP A 132 9.52 -8.43 -1.16
C ASP A 132 9.84 -7.54 0.04
N LEU A 133 11.08 -7.62 0.49
CA LEU A 133 11.66 -6.81 1.56
C LEU A 133 13.07 -6.43 1.14
N THR A 134 13.36 -5.13 1.04
CA THR A 134 14.68 -4.67 0.60
C THR A 134 15.77 -5.00 1.63
N ASP A 135 16.99 -5.09 1.14
CA ASP A 135 18.19 -5.24 1.93
C ASP A 135 18.47 -4.01 2.80
N ILE A 136 19.24 -4.25 3.86
CA ILE A 136 19.74 -3.22 4.77
C ILE A 136 21.22 -3.00 4.40
N GLU A 137 21.54 -1.84 3.85
CA GLU A 137 22.93 -1.48 3.57
C GLU A 137 23.66 -1.08 4.85
N MET A 138 24.74 -1.80 5.17
CA MET A 138 25.61 -1.50 6.32
C MET A 138 26.95 -0.98 5.83
N SER A 139 27.29 0.26 6.17
CA SER A 139 28.59 0.86 5.87
C SER A 139 29.17 1.55 7.09
N SER A 140 30.48 1.37 7.33
CA SER A 140 31.22 2.03 8.42
C SER A 140 31.90 3.33 7.98
N ASP A 141 31.66 3.80 6.75
CA ASP A 141 32.32 4.96 6.13
C ASP A 141 31.51 6.26 6.25
N VAL A 142 30.53 6.32 7.17
CA VAL A 142 29.60 7.45 7.28
C VAL A 142 29.94 8.31 8.50
N ALA A 143 30.16 9.62 8.28
CA ALA A 143 30.52 10.58 9.32
C ALA A 143 29.34 11.00 10.22
N ASP A 144 28.10 10.86 9.73
CA ASP A 144 26.85 11.11 10.45
C ASP A 144 25.94 9.88 10.33
N ALA A 145 25.32 9.46 11.45
CA ALA A 145 24.39 8.34 11.45
C ALA A 145 23.09 8.74 10.73
N GLU A 146 22.92 8.31 9.47
CA GLU A 146 21.68 8.48 8.73
C GLU A 146 20.64 7.45 9.18
N VAL A 147 19.36 7.86 9.19
CA VAL A 147 18.26 6.97 9.53
C VAL A 147 18.11 5.93 8.42
N VAL A 148 18.32 4.66 8.76
CA VAL A 148 18.19 3.56 7.80
C VAL A 148 16.71 3.27 7.56
N ALA A 149 16.30 3.26 6.30
CA ALA A 149 14.96 2.93 5.88
C ALA A 149 14.98 1.70 4.96
N SER A 150 13.92 0.91 5.02
CA SER A 150 13.70 -0.23 4.13
C SER A 150 12.32 -0.11 3.48
N ASP A 151 12.20 -0.67 2.28
CA ASP A 151 10.95 -0.77 1.55
C ASP A 151 10.44 -2.22 1.61
N ALA A 152 9.15 -2.37 1.92
CA ALA A 152 8.43 -3.63 1.82
C ALA A 152 7.35 -3.53 0.76
N THR A 153 7.26 -4.55 -0.09
CA THR A 153 6.23 -4.67 -1.12
C THR A 153 5.23 -5.75 -0.72
N PHE A 154 3.95 -5.43 -0.85
CA PHE A 154 2.82 -6.28 -0.51
C PHE A 154 1.94 -6.50 -1.74
N ALA A 155 1.60 -7.75 -1.96
CA ALA A 155 0.52 -8.14 -2.85
C ALA A 155 -0.79 -8.26 -2.04
N TYR A 156 -1.91 -8.10 -2.72
CA TYR A 156 -3.24 -8.15 -2.11
C TYR A 156 -4.27 -8.60 -3.14
N THR A 157 -5.44 -9.04 -2.69
CA THR A 157 -6.47 -9.56 -3.59
C THR A 157 -7.26 -8.42 -4.26
N THR A 158 -7.68 -7.46 -3.45
CA THR A 158 -8.44 -6.28 -3.90
C THR A 158 -8.32 -5.18 -2.86
N TYR A 159 -8.67 -3.95 -3.25
CA TYR A 159 -8.84 -2.84 -2.32
C TYR A 159 -10.06 -1.99 -2.67
N ASN A 160 -10.73 -1.49 -1.64
CA ASN A 160 -11.89 -0.61 -1.77
C ASN A 160 -11.61 0.74 -1.12
N ILE A 161 -11.97 1.83 -1.79
CA ILE A 161 -11.85 3.19 -1.26
C ILE A 161 -13.23 3.67 -0.81
N GLU A 162 -13.36 3.95 0.48
CA GLU A 162 -14.58 4.50 1.07
C GLU A 162 -14.34 5.96 1.49
N ARG A 163 -15.32 6.83 1.24
CA ARG A 163 -15.31 8.21 1.75
C ARG A 163 -16.07 8.25 3.08
N ILE A 164 -15.41 8.72 4.14
CA ILE A 164 -15.98 8.75 5.51
C ILE A 164 -16.22 10.20 6.00
N ILE A 165 -16.43 11.14 5.08
CA ILE A 165 -16.84 12.48 5.50
C ILE A 165 -18.30 12.39 5.96
N GLU A 166 -18.52 12.43 7.28
CA GLU A 166 -19.84 12.78 7.81
C GLU A 166 -20.19 14.17 7.26
N GLU A 167 -21.17 14.24 6.36
CA GLU A 167 -21.77 15.51 5.96
C GLU A 167 -22.41 16.13 7.21
N ARG A 168 -21.78 17.15 7.78
CA ARG A 168 -22.40 18.12 8.67
C ARG A 168 -22.53 19.46 7.96
#